data_AF-A0A7S1AWU4-F1
#
_entry.id   AF-A0A7S1AWU4-F1
#
_cell.length_a   1.000
_cell.length_b   1.000
_cell.length_c   1.000
_cell.angle_alpha   90.00
_cell.angle_beta   90.00
_cell.angle_gamma   90.00
#
_symmetry.space_group_name_H-M   'P 1'
#
loop_
_entity.id
_entity.type
_entity.pdbx_description
1 polymer ?
#
loop_
_entity_poly.entity_id
_entity_poly.type
_entity_poly.pdbx_seq_one_letter_code
_entity_poly.pdbx_strand_id
1 'polypeptide(L)'
;NDGAPSQGIYTLSVTTEPAFDALPDASSVLEHLTIGASPPKSNCSLCDGEVKAFSEAGVFSIFEVNGTFYRNVESRARLTGVPNSFRNPPVYVKDTEDLHAGNQATREVATLLDHLFRHPNTPVFVAKRLIQRLVTSNPSPGYIRAVGQAFRSGQYNGTVYSGSYGDLGATIAAILLHPEAQGSASAEHAMYNGALREPMVKVIHMMRAMEYKDALA
;
A
#
# COMPACT_ATOMS: atom_id res chain seq x y z
N ASN A 1 -7.53 -18.38 0.58
CA ASN A 1 -8.72 -18.36 1.46
C ASN A 1 -8.62 -17.08 2.26
N ASP A 2 -8.99 -15.96 1.64
CA ASP A 2 -8.63 -14.61 2.12
C ASP A 2 -9.83 -13.90 2.76
N GLY A 3 -10.70 -14.69 3.41
CA GLY A 3 -11.85 -14.16 4.12
C GLY A 3 -11.45 -13.57 5.47
N ALA A 4 -12.24 -12.61 5.96
CA ALA A 4 -12.11 -12.16 7.34
C ALA A 4 -12.30 -13.36 8.28
N PRO A 5 -11.49 -13.48 9.36
CA PRO A 5 -11.69 -14.52 10.35
C PRO A 5 -13.09 -14.41 10.98
N SER A 6 -13.63 -15.53 11.48
CA SER A 6 -14.89 -15.53 12.22
C SER A 6 -14.84 -14.54 13.38
N GLN A 7 -15.96 -13.89 13.71
CA GLN A 7 -16.00 -13.02 14.87
C GLN A 7 -15.69 -13.82 16.15
N GLY A 8 -14.70 -13.36 16.93
CA GLY A 8 -14.25 -14.08 18.13
C GLY A 8 -13.08 -13.40 18.82
N ILE A 9 -12.67 -13.97 19.96
CA ILE A 9 -11.48 -13.55 20.72
C ILE A 9 -10.31 -14.40 20.24
N TYR A 10 -9.23 -13.73 19.84
CA TYR A 10 -8.01 -14.36 19.36
C TYR A 10 -6.84 -14.00 20.27
N THR A 11 -6.03 -14.98 20.64
CA THR A 11 -4.78 -14.74 21.36
C THR A 11 -3.72 -14.24 20.39
N LEU A 12 -3.05 -13.13 20.75
CA LEU A 12 -1.94 -12.57 19.99
C LEU A 12 -0.61 -13.15 20.51
N SER A 13 0.21 -13.66 19.60
CA SER A 13 1.60 -14.03 19.86
C SER A 13 2.53 -13.13 19.05
N VAL A 14 3.61 -12.66 19.67
CA VAL A 14 4.62 -11.82 19.00
C VAL A 14 5.95 -12.56 19.04
N THR A 15 6.48 -12.91 17.88
CA THR A 15 7.84 -13.47 17.75
C THR A 15 8.77 -12.38 17.24
N THR A 16 10.00 -12.34 17.76
CA THR A 16 11.04 -11.39 17.34
C THR A 16 12.29 -12.17 16.99
N GLU A 17 12.73 -12.05 15.75
CA GLU A 17 13.84 -12.79 15.16
C GLU A 17 14.73 -11.82 14.35
N PRO A 18 16.02 -12.14 14.13
CA PRO A 18 16.84 -11.37 13.19
C PRO A 18 16.25 -11.46 11.78
N ALA A 19 16.27 -10.35 11.05
CA ALA A 19 15.78 -10.34 9.67
C ALA A 19 16.80 -10.96 8.69
N PHE A 20 18.09 -10.88 9.02
CA PHE A 20 19.19 -11.44 8.26
C PHE A 20 20.20 -12.14 9.16
N ASP A 21 20.61 -13.35 8.78
CA ASP A 21 21.68 -14.11 9.46
C ASP A 21 23.07 -13.84 8.87
N ALA A 22 23.12 -13.28 7.65
CA ALA A 22 24.34 -12.95 6.91
C ALA A 22 24.31 -11.48 6.47
N LEU A 23 25.45 -10.95 6.01
CA LEU A 23 25.54 -9.59 5.47
C LEU A 23 24.67 -9.46 4.20
N PRO A 24 23.62 -8.64 4.20
CA PRO A 24 22.75 -8.45 3.04
C PRO A 24 23.26 -7.35 2.09
N ASP A 25 22.71 -7.30 0.88
CA ASP A 25 22.91 -6.19 -0.06
C ASP A 25 22.16 -4.92 0.40
N ALA A 26 22.63 -3.75 -0.02
CA ALA A 26 22.03 -2.46 0.36
C ALA A 26 20.54 -2.35 -0.01
N SER A 27 20.13 -2.88 -1.17
CA SER A 27 18.72 -2.91 -1.58
C SER A 27 17.86 -3.78 -0.65
N SER A 28 18.38 -4.95 -0.23
CA SER A 28 17.67 -5.86 0.65
C SER A 28 17.50 -5.28 2.05
N VAL A 29 18.50 -4.52 2.55
CA VAL A 29 18.37 -3.75 3.80
C VAL A 29 17.21 -2.76 3.70
N LEU A 30 17.18 -1.95 2.64
CA LEU A 30 16.17 -0.91 2.45
C LEU A 30 14.76 -1.49 2.25
N GLU A 31 14.64 -2.67 1.65
CA GLU A 31 13.34 -3.33 1.41
C GLU A 31 12.80 -4.03 2.66
N HIS A 32 13.66 -4.70 3.44
CA HIS A 32 13.22 -5.56 4.55
C HIS A 32 13.33 -4.93 5.93
N LEU A 33 14.28 -3.99 6.15
CA LEU A 33 14.46 -3.36 7.46
C LEU A 33 13.68 -2.06 7.57
N THR A 34 12.59 -2.13 8.32
CA THR A 34 11.68 -1.01 8.54
C THR A 34 11.93 -0.30 9.88
N ILE A 35 12.83 -0.81 10.71
CA ILE A 35 13.10 -0.29 12.05
C ILE A 35 14.48 0.38 12.07
N GLY A 36 14.51 1.67 12.39
CA GLY A 36 15.74 2.43 12.61
C GLY A 36 16.42 2.06 13.93
N ALA A 37 17.72 2.27 13.97
CA ALA A 37 18.55 2.15 15.16
C ALA A 37 19.30 3.46 15.41
N SER A 38 19.65 3.72 16.67
CA SER A 38 20.60 4.78 16.99
C SER A 38 22.03 4.33 16.61
N PRO A 39 22.96 5.28 16.36
CA PRO A 39 24.35 4.95 16.12
C PRO A 39 24.91 4.06 17.24
N PRO A 40 25.46 2.88 16.93
CA PRO A 40 26.01 1.98 17.93
C PRO A 40 27.25 2.59 18.59
N LYS A 41 27.41 2.34 19.89
CA LYS A 41 28.63 2.69 20.64
C LYS A 41 29.79 1.72 20.39
N SER A 42 29.48 0.52 19.89
CA SER A 42 30.47 -0.51 19.56
C SER A 42 31.17 -0.19 18.24
N ASN A 43 32.41 -0.67 18.12
CA ASN A 43 33.14 -0.59 16.87
C ASN A 43 32.44 -1.43 15.79
N CYS A 44 32.48 -0.93 14.56
CA CYS A 44 31.96 -1.62 13.39
C CYS A 44 32.66 -2.98 13.20
N SER A 45 31.87 -4.03 12.96
CA SER A 45 32.35 -5.42 12.87
C SER A 45 32.75 -5.79 11.44
N LEU A 46 31.93 -5.42 10.47
CA LEU A 46 32.23 -5.50 9.04
C LEU A 46 31.96 -4.14 8.40
N CYS A 47 33.01 -3.49 7.91
CA CYS A 47 32.93 -2.10 7.42
C CYS A 47 33.38 -1.96 5.96
N ASP A 48 33.83 -3.05 5.36
CA ASP A 48 34.30 -3.10 3.98
C ASP A 48 33.10 -3.33 3.06
N GLY A 49 32.49 -2.25 2.58
CA GLY A 49 31.39 -2.31 1.63
C GLY A 49 30.37 -1.17 1.78
N GLU A 50 29.32 -1.25 0.96
CA GLU A 50 28.19 -0.31 1.01
C GLU A 50 27.33 -0.49 2.25
N VAL A 51 27.24 -1.72 2.76
CA VAL A 51 26.55 -2.08 4.00
C VAL A 51 27.58 -2.33 5.09
N LYS A 52 27.54 -1.53 6.15
CA LYS A 52 28.35 -1.80 7.34
C LYS A 52 27.51 -2.56 8.36
N ALA A 53 28.10 -3.55 9.01
CA ALA A 53 27.42 -4.36 10.01
C ALA A 53 28.09 -4.24 11.39
N PHE A 54 27.25 -4.17 12.40
CA PHE A 54 27.61 -4.13 13.80
C PHE A 54 27.04 -5.37 14.47
N SER A 55 27.91 -6.11 15.15
CA SER A 55 27.53 -7.35 15.83
C SER A 55 27.59 -7.16 17.34
N GLU A 56 26.64 -7.78 18.03
CA GLU A 56 26.61 -7.90 19.49
C GLU A 56 26.56 -9.39 19.84
N ALA A 57 27.48 -9.84 20.71
CA ALA A 57 27.62 -11.26 21.07
C ALA A 57 27.75 -12.22 19.87
N GLY A 58 28.35 -11.77 18.77
CA GLY A 58 28.56 -12.59 17.55
C GLY A 58 27.38 -12.62 16.58
N VAL A 59 26.28 -11.90 16.86
CA VAL A 59 25.10 -11.82 15.99
C VAL A 59 24.99 -10.40 15.41
N PHE A 60 24.68 -10.27 14.12
CA PHE A 60 24.44 -8.97 13.50
C PHE A 60 23.21 -8.29 14.12
N SER A 61 23.40 -7.14 14.75
CA SER A 61 22.33 -6.41 15.44
C SER A 61 21.89 -5.15 14.68
N ILE A 62 22.84 -4.46 14.04
CA ILE A 62 22.59 -3.20 13.32
C ILE A 62 23.32 -3.21 11.98
N PHE A 63 22.65 -2.72 10.94
CA PHE A 63 23.24 -2.42 9.63
C PHE A 63 23.21 -0.93 9.35
N GLU A 64 24.25 -0.40 8.71
CA GLU A 64 24.34 0.98 8.25
C GLU A 64 24.38 1.03 6.73
N VAL A 65 23.54 1.86 6.13
CA VAL A 65 23.54 2.16 4.69
C VAL A 65 23.47 3.68 4.51
N ASN A 66 24.46 4.26 3.83
CA ASN A 66 24.54 5.71 3.54
C ASN A 66 24.31 6.59 4.79
N GLY A 67 24.93 6.22 5.93
CA GLY A 67 24.82 6.95 7.20
C GLY A 67 23.49 6.79 7.94
N THR A 68 22.62 5.87 7.50
CA THR A 68 21.36 5.53 8.19
C THR A 68 21.49 4.15 8.83
N PHE A 69 21.11 4.03 10.11
CA PHE A 69 21.22 2.79 10.86
C PHE A 69 19.87 2.07 10.96
N TYR A 70 19.90 0.75 10.74
CA TYR A 70 18.75 -0.14 10.72
C TYR A 70 18.95 -1.26 11.72
N ARG A 71 17.92 -1.55 12.50
CA ARG A 71 17.95 -2.68 13.44
C ARG A 71 17.67 -3.97 12.67
N ASN A 72 18.52 -4.97 12.84
CA ASN A 72 18.34 -6.30 12.27
C ASN A 72 17.29 -7.08 13.06
N VAL A 73 16.02 -6.66 12.97
CA VAL A 73 14.91 -7.27 13.70
C VAL A 73 13.66 -7.31 12.85
N GLU A 74 13.06 -8.48 12.80
CA GLU A 74 11.70 -8.71 12.36
C GLU A 74 10.85 -9.14 13.57
N SER A 75 9.89 -8.29 13.97
CA SER A 75 8.81 -8.75 14.85
C SER A 75 7.57 -9.03 14.04
N ARG A 76 6.97 -10.20 14.28
CA ARG A 76 5.76 -10.65 13.61
C ARG A 76 4.71 -11.00 14.63
N ALA A 77 3.58 -10.32 14.52
CA ALA A 77 2.42 -10.58 15.35
C ALA A 77 1.50 -11.57 14.62
N ARG A 78 1.22 -12.70 15.26
CA ARG A 78 0.36 -13.79 14.76
C ARG A 78 -0.79 -14.02 15.71
N LEU A 79 -2.00 -14.08 15.16
CA LEU A 79 -3.18 -14.52 15.90
C LEU A 79 -3.25 -16.06 15.87
N THR A 80 -3.42 -16.69 17.03
CA THR A 80 -3.50 -18.15 17.13
C THR A 80 -4.68 -18.66 16.29
N GLY A 81 -4.41 -19.61 15.39
CA GLY A 81 -5.42 -20.21 14.51
C GLY A 81 -5.79 -19.40 13.26
N VAL A 82 -5.16 -18.24 13.03
CA VAL A 82 -5.35 -17.41 11.82
C VAL A 82 -4.05 -17.41 11.01
N PRO A 83 -4.08 -17.66 9.68
CA PRO A 83 -2.86 -17.72 8.88
C PRO A 83 -2.20 -16.36 8.64
N ASN A 84 -2.94 -15.27 8.87
CA ASN A 84 -2.48 -13.91 8.60
C ASN A 84 -1.61 -13.39 9.76
N SER A 85 -0.59 -12.64 9.40
CA SER A 85 0.31 -12.00 10.34
C SER A 85 0.63 -10.60 9.85
N PHE A 86 0.94 -9.70 10.78
CA PHE A 86 1.41 -8.36 10.45
C PHE A 86 2.80 -8.15 11.02
N ARG A 87 3.60 -7.37 10.29
CA ARG A 87 4.93 -6.93 10.70
C ARG A 87 4.85 -5.55 11.36
N ASN A 88 5.94 -5.17 12.00
CA ASN A 88 6.11 -3.83 12.56
C ASN A 88 5.95 -2.76 11.47
N PRO A 89 5.26 -1.65 11.77
CA PRO A 89 5.26 -0.49 10.88
C PRO A 89 6.68 0.09 10.77
N PRO A 90 6.97 0.83 9.69
CA PRO A 90 8.23 1.55 9.58
C PRO A 90 8.35 2.61 10.67
N VAL A 91 9.47 2.58 11.39
CA VAL A 91 9.83 3.52 12.46
C VAL A 91 11.33 3.76 12.38
N TYR A 92 11.75 4.92 11.86
CA TYR A 92 13.15 5.29 11.76
C TYR A 92 13.59 6.29 12.82
N VAL A 93 12.70 7.21 13.22
CA VAL A 93 13.02 8.17 14.28
C VAL A 93 13.01 7.45 15.63
N LYS A 94 14.17 7.39 16.28
CA LYS A 94 14.31 6.84 17.65
C LYS A 94 14.61 7.90 18.69
N ASP A 95 15.33 8.94 18.29
CA ASP A 95 15.71 10.05 19.13
C ASP A 95 15.48 11.35 18.36
N THR A 96 14.74 12.28 18.96
CA THR A 96 14.46 13.59 18.35
C THR A 96 15.66 14.52 18.39
N GLU A 97 16.67 14.22 19.20
CA GLU A 97 17.91 15.00 19.32
C GLU A 97 19.01 14.53 18.34
N ASP A 98 18.79 13.44 17.60
CA ASP A 98 19.70 12.98 16.56
C ASP A 98 19.85 14.06 15.47
N LEU A 99 21.09 14.36 15.07
CA LEU A 99 21.43 15.29 13.99
C LEU A 99 20.68 14.96 12.68
N HIS A 100 20.34 13.70 12.45
CA HIS A 100 19.64 13.23 11.26
C HIS A 100 18.14 12.98 11.45
N ALA A 101 17.56 13.32 12.61
CA ALA A 101 16.15 13.06 12.92
C ALA A 101 15.17 13.61 11.86
N GLY A 102 15.42 14.81 11.31
CA GLY A 102 14.58 15.38 10.26
C GLY A 102 14.57 14.57 8.95
N ASN A 103 15.72 14.03 8.55
CA ASN A 103 15.82 13.16 7.38
C ASN A 103 15.20 11.77 7.65
N GLN A 104 15.36 11.25 8.87
CA GLN A 104 14.73 10.00 9.29
C GLN A 104 13.19 10.13 9.28
N ALA A 105 12.64 11.24 9.76
CA ALA A 105 11.20 11.49 9.77
C ALA A 105 10.61 11.54 8.36
N THR A 106 11.25 12.25 7.42
CA THR A 106 10.79 12.31 6.03
C THR A 106 10.85 10.95 5.34
N ARG A 107 11.90 10.17 5.60
CA ARG A 107 12.00 8.78 5.13
C ARG A 107 10.95 7.87 5.74
N GLU A 108 10.63 8.04 7.02
CA GLU A 108 9.62 7.23 7.71
C GLU A 108 8.24 7.43 7.08
N VAL A 109 7.87 8.69 6.81
CA VAL A 109 6.64 9.02 6.09
C VAL A 109 6.66 8.44 4.68
N ALA A 110 7.75 8.60 3.93
CA ALA A 110 7.87 8.07 2.58
C ALA A 110 7.72 6.53 2.55
N THR A 111 8.44 5.81 3.39
CA THR A 111 8.35 4.35 3.49
C THR A 111 6.96 3.89 3.94
N LEU A 112 6.32 4.60 4.89
CA LEU A 112 4.96 4.28 5.31
C LEU A 112 3.96 4.42 4.17
N LEU A 113 4.03 5.52 3.42
CA LEU A 113 3.19 5.75 2.25
C LEU A 113 3.40 4.67 1.20
N ASP A 114 4.66 4.30 0.95
CA ASP A 114 5.03 3.29 -0.03
C ASP A 114 4.56 1.87 0.38
N HIS A 115 4.61 1.58 1.68
CA HIS A 115 4.06 0.35 2.27
C HIS A 115 2.53 0.29 2.11
N LEU A 116 1.83 1.38 2.43
CA LEU A 116 0.38 1.47 2.24
C LEU A 116 -0.01 1.38 0.77
N PHE A 117 0.77 2.01 -0.12
CA PHE A 117 0.53 1.99 -1.54
C PHE A 117 0.64 0.58 -2.13
N ARG A 118 1.67 -0.19 -1.76
CA ARG A 118 1.85 -1.57 -2.23
C ARG A 118 1.00 -2.61 -1.51
N HIS A 119 0.22 -2.19 -0.50
CA HIS A 119 -0.61 -3.11 0.26
C HIS A 119 -1.62 -3.84 -0.67
N PRO A 120 -1.84 -5.16 -0.51
CA PRO A 120 -2.70 -5.95 -1.41
C PRO A 120 -4.13 -5.42 -1.54
N ASN A 121 -4.65 -4.75 -0.51
CA ASN A 121 -5.99 -4.16 -0.52
C ASN A 121 -6.09 -2.85 -1.31
N THR A 122 -4.99 -2.12 -1.50
CA THR A 122 -5.00 -0.79 -2.13
C THR A 122 -5.61 -0.82 -3.54
N PRO A 123 -5.22 -1.74 -4.44
CA PRO A 123 -5.80 -1.83 -5.78
C PRO A 123 -7.31 -2.12 -5.76
N VAL A 124 -7.79 -2.92 -4.80
CA VAL A 124 -9.21 -3.26 -4.67
C VAL A 124 -10.04 -2.05 -4.24
N PHE A 125 -9.55 -1.29 -3.25
CA PHE A 125 -10.23 -0.09 -2.78
C PHE A 125 -10.21 1.02 -3.83
N VAL A 126 -9.07 1.24 -4.50
CA VAL A 126 -8.95 2.21 -5.58
C VAL A 126 -9.88 1.84 -6.74
N ALA A 127 -9.86 0.58 -7.19
CA ALA A 127 -10.75 0.10 -8.24
C ALA A 127 -12.22 0.34 -7.90
N LYS A 128 -12.67 -0.10 -6.73
CA LYS A 128 -14.06 0.07 -6.29
C LYS A 128 -14.48 1.54 -6.26
N ARG A 129 -13.66 2.43 -5.70
CA ARG A 129 -13.97 3.86 -5.59
C ARG A 129 -14.01 4.55 -6.94
N LEU A 130 -13.08 4.22 -7.85
CA LEU A 130 -13.04 4.82 -9.18
C LEU A 130 -14.21 4.33 -10.04
N ILE A 131 -14.53 3.04 -10.02
CA ILE A 131 -15.70 2.51 -10.73
C ILE A 131 -16.99 3.18 -10.25
N GLN A 132 -17.14 3.35 -8.92
CA GLN A 132 -18.31 4.00 -8.32
C GLN A 132 -18.48 5.47 -8.73
N ARG A 133 -17.38 6.17 -8.99
CA ARG A 133 -17.41 7.57 -9.43
C ARG A 133 -17.62 7.72 -10.93
N LEU A 134 -17.18 6.75 -11.73
CA LEU A 134 -17.12 6.88 -13.19
C LEU A 134 -18.25 6.13 -13.91
N VAL A 135 -18.72 5.00 -13.38
CA VAL A 135 -19.56 4.06 -14.15
C VAL A 135 -20.82 3.62 -13.39
N THR A 136 -20.68 2.88 -12.28
CA THR A 136 -21.81 2.20 -11.62
C THR A 136 -21.67 2.23 -10.10
N SER A 137 -22.78 2.42 -9.38
CA SER A 137 -22.78 2.44 -7.92
C SER A 137 -22.54 1.05 -7.31
N ASN A 138 -22.86 -0.03 -8.03
CA ASN A 138 -22.80 -1.41 -7.56
C ASN A 138 -21.97 -2.30 -8.50
N PRO A 139 -20.64 -2.12 -8.57
CA PRO A 139 -19.80 -2.92 -9.46
C PRO A 139 -19.72 -4.38 -9.05
N SER A 140 -19.71 -5.29 -10.03
CA SER A 140 -19.53 -6.71 -9.76
C SER A 140 -18.13 -7.03 -9.19
N PRO A 141 -17.97 -8.13 -8.41
CA PRO A 141 -16.66 -8.55 -7.91
C PRO A 141 -15.65 -8.86 -9.02
N GLY A 142 -16.13 -9.33 -10.19
CA GLY A 142 -15.28 -9.60 -11.36
C GLY A 142 -14.68 -8.32 -11.92
N TYR A 143 -15.49 -7.27 -12.03
CA TYR A 143 -15.06 -5.96 -12.53
C TYR A 143 -14.04 -5.30 -11.60
N ILE A 144 -14.28 -5.32 -10.28
CA ILE A 144 -13.31 -4.82 -9.30
C ILE A 144 -11.98 -5.57 -9.42
N ARG A 145 -12.01 -6.89 -9.64
CA ARG A 145 -10.80 -7.71 -9.80
C ARG A 145 -10.03 -7.34 -11.08
N ALA A 146 -10.71 -7.17 -12.21
CA ALA A 146 -10.08 -6.80 -13.48
C ALA A 146 -9.38 -5.44 -13.40
N VAL A 147 -10.05 -4.44 -12.83
CA VAL A 147 -9.48 -3.10 -12.63
C VAL A 147 -8.33 -3.13 -11.63
N GLY A 148 -8.47 -3.88 -10.53
CA GLY A 148 -7.38 -4.06 -9.56
C GLY A 148 -6.16 -4.76 -10.15
N GLN A 149 -6.34 -5.68 -11.09
CA GLN A 149 -5.24 -6.31 -11.83
C GLN A 149 -4.55 -5.31 -12.77
N ALA A 150 -5.32 -4.52 -13.52
CA ALA A 150 -4.77 -3.48 -14.39
C ALA A 150 -3.97 -2.43 -13.62
N PHE A 151 -4.43 -2.03 -12.43
CA PHE A 151 -3.67 -1.14 -11.54
C PHE A 151 -2.34 -1.76 -11.11
N ARG A 152 -2.30 -3.07 -10.84
CA ARG A 152 -1.07 -3.76 -10.40
C ARG A 152 -0.08 -3.98 -11.56
N SER A 153 -0.57 -4.33 -12.74
CA SER A 153 0.27 -4.71 -13.88
C SER A 153 0.65 -3.54 -14.78
N GLY A 154 -0.13 -2.45 -14.78
CA GLY A 154 0.02 -1.38 -15.75
C GLY A 154 -0.37 -1.77 -17.18
N GLN A 155 -1.23 -2.78 -17.31
CA GLN A 155 -1.65 -3.32 -18.59
C GLN A 155 -3.14 -3.66 -18.58
N TYR A 156 -3.80 -3.47 -19.71
CA TYR A 156 -5.19 -3.90 -19.89
C TYR A 156 -5.43 -4.36 -21.33
N ASN A 157 -6.06 -5.53 -21.48
CA ASN A 157 -6.45 -6.12 -22.77
C ASN A 157 -5.30 -6.14 -23.82
N GLY A 158 -4.11 -6.57 -23.41
CA GLY A 158 -2.92 -6.64 -24.28
C GLY A 158 -2.23 -5.30 -24.56
N THR A 159 -2.77 -4.18 -24.08
CA THR A 159 -2.13 -2.86 -24.19
C THR A 159 -1.32 -2.56 -22.93
N VAL A 160 -0.02 -2.32 -23.10
CA VAL A 160 0.88 -1.88 -22.03
C VAL A 160 0.86 -0.35 -21.96
N TYR A 161 0.58 0.18 -20.78
CA TYR A 161 0.65 1.61 -20.52
C TYR A 161 2.05 1.93 -20.00
N SER A 162 2.22 2.20 -18.70
CA SER A 162 3.54 2.31 -18.06
C SER A 162 4.15 0.95 -17.69
N GLY A 163 3.33 -0.11 -17.59
CA GLY A 163 3.78 -1.43 -17.10
C GLY A 163 4.21 -1.44 -15.62
N SER A 164 3.93 -0.38 -14.88
CA SER A 164 4.31 -0.20 -13.48
C SER A 164 3.12 -0.36 -12.54
N TYR A 165 3.39 -0.72 -11.28
CA TYR A 165 2.36 -0.76 -10.25
C TYR A 165 1.79 0.64 -9.99
N GLY A 166 0.47 0.74 -9.96
CA GLY A 166 -0.27 1.97 -9.72
C GLY A 166 -0.54 2.82 -10.96
N ASP A 167 -0.52 2.20 -12.13
CA ASP A 167 -0.81 2.88 -13.39
C ASP A 167 -2.29 3.29 -13.51
N LEU A 168 -2.54 4.60 -13.46
CA LEU A 168 -3.89 5.14 -13.63
C LEU A 168 -4.39 5.06 -15.08
N GLY A 169 -3.52 5.09 -16.08
CA GLY A 169 -3.90 4.94 -17.49
C GLY A 169 -4.49 3.56 -17.75
N ALA A 170 -3.77 2.50 -17.34
CA ALA A 170 -4.27 1.13 -17.42
C ALA A 170 -5.54 0.93 -16.59
N THR A 171 -5.60 1.53 -15.40
CA THR A 171 -6.76 1.45 -14.50
C THR A 171 -8.00 2.10 -15.12
N ILE A 172 -7.89 3.31 -15.66
CA ILE A 172 -9.02 4.03 -16.28
C ILE A 172 -9.46 3.31 -17.55
N ALA A 173 -8.54 2.81 -18.37
CA ALA A 173 -8.89 2.00 -19.52
C ALA A 173 -9.65 0.74 -19.11
N ALA A 174 -9.18 0.04 -18.08
CA ALA A 174 -9.87 -1.12 -17.54
C ALA A 174 -11.26 -0.79 -17.01
N ILE A 175 -11.48 0.40 -16.47
CA ILE A 175 -12.80 0.88 -16.04
C ILE A 175 -13.70 1.11 -17.27
N LEU A 176 -13.28 1.96 -18.20
CA LEU A 176 -14.17 2.40 -19.29
C LEU A 176 -14.42 1.32 -20.34
N LEU A 177 -13.47 0.40 -20.53
CA LEU A 177 -13.54 -0.64 -21.57
C LEU A 177 -14.05 -1.99 -21.05
N HIS A 178 -14.37 -2.11 -19.76
CA HIS A 178 -14.93 -3.34 -19.23
C HIS A 178 -16.31 -3.62 -19.84
N PRO A 179 -16.68 -4.89 -20.13
CA PRO A 179 -18.00 -5.24 -20.65
C PRO A 179 -19.17 -4.72 -19.80
N GLU A 180 -18.98 -4.65 -18.48
CA GLU A 180 -19.97 -4.09 -17.55
C GLU A 180 -20.16 -2.57 -17.73
N ALA A 181 -19.13 -1.84 -18.14
CA ALA A 181 -19.21 -0.40 -18.39
C ALA A 181 -19.81 -0.05 -19.76
N GLN A 182 -19.62 -0.92 -20.77
CA GLN A 182 -20.10 -0.68 -22.13
C GLN A 182 -21.57 -1.05 -22.36
N GLY A 183 -22.27 -1.54 -21.32
CA GLY A 183 -23.67 -1.94 -21.44
C GLY A 183 -23.88 -3.21 -22.27
N SER A 184 -22.82 -3.93 -22.63
CA SER A 184 -22.88 -5.27 -23.25
C SER A 184 -23.16 -6.38 -22.23
N ALA A 185 -23.62 -6.00 -21.04
CA ALA A 185 -23.78 -6.90 -19.91
C ALA A 185 -25.06 -7.72 -20.12
N SER A 186 -24.95 -9.04 -20.10
CA SER A 186 -26.07 -9.99 -20.24
C SER A 186 -27.21 -9.68 -19.26
N ALA A 187 -28.41 -10.22 -19.47
CA ALA A 187 -29.57 -10.00 -18.57
C ALA A 187 -29.26 -10.24 -17.07
N GLU A 188 -28.28 -11.09 -16.76
CA GLU A 188 -27.77 -11.34 -15.39
C GLU A 188 -27.07 -10.12 -14.75
N HIS A 189 -26.49 -9.22 -15.56
CA HIS A 189 -25.80 -8.03 -15.09
C HIS A 189 -26.71 -6.80 -14.92
N ALA A 190 -27.99 -6.91 -15.29
CA ALA A 190 -28.97 -5.83 -15.08
C ALA A 190 -29.07 -5.44 -13.59
N MET A 191 -28.79 -6.37 -12.67
CA MET A 191 -28.77 -6.14 -11.22
C MET A 191 -27.60 -5.23 -10.75
N TYR A 192 -26.52 -5.13 -11.53
CA TYR A 192 -25.33 -4.33 -11.22
C TYR A 192 -25.28 -3.01 -12.00
N ASN A 193 -26.29 -2.75 -12.84
CA ASN A 193 -26.29 -1.65 -13.78
C ASN A 193 -27.05 -0.44 -13.22
N GLY A 194 -26.44 0.74 -13.34
CA GLY A 194 -27.02 2.01 -12.90
C GLY A 194 -26.14 2.78 -11.92
N ALA A 195 -26.07 4.09 -12.14
CA ALA A 195 -25.47 5.04 -11.21
C ALA A 195 -26.57 5.91 -10.61
N LEU A 196 -26.78 5.81 -9.29
CA LEU A 196 -27.72 6.69 -8.62
C LEU A 196 -27.13 8.10 -8.61
N ARG A 197 -27.84 9.05 -9.23
CA ARG A 197 -27.39 10.45 -9.25
C ARG A 197 -27.40 11.01 -7.82
N GLU A 198 -26.26 11.55 -7.39
CA GLU A 198 -26.13 12.16 -6.07
C GLU A 198 -27.14 13.30 -5.87
N PRO A 199 -27.74 13.48 -4.67
CA PRO A 199 -28.74 14.51 -4.44
C PRO A 199 -28.26 15.91 -4.79
N MET A 200 -27.02 16.27 -4.42
CA MET A 200 -26.45 17.58 -4.76
C MET A 200 -26.34 17.79 -6.27
N VAL A 201 -25.92 16.75 -7.01
CA VAL A 201 -25.85 16.81 -8.48
C VAL A 201 -27.24 17.00 -9.10
N LYS A 202 -28.30 16.43 -8.52
CA LYS A 202 -29.69 16.69 -8.96
C LYS A 202 -30.08 18.15 -8.75
N VAL A 203 -29.77 18.73 -7.59
CA VAL A 203 -30.06 20.15 -7.31
C VAL A 203 -29.25 21.06 -8.23
N ILE A 204 -27.96 20.78 -8.45
CA ILE A 204 -27.11 21.55 -9.39
C ILE A 204 -27.69 21.50 -10.80
N HIS A 205 -28.11 20.33 -11.28
CA HIS A 205 -28.76 20.23 -12.59
C HIS A 205 -30.09 20.98 -12.65
N MET A 206 -30.89 20.96 -11.59
CA MET A 206 -32.12 21.75 -11.50
C MET A 206 -31.83 23.25 -11.56
N MET A 207 -30.88 23.72 -10.74
CA MET A 207 -30.42 25.12 -10.74
C MET A 207 -29.92 25.54 -12.12
N ARG A 208 -29.12 24.70 -12.79
CA ARG A 208 -28.66 24.95 -14.17
C ARG A 208 -29.82 24.98 -15.17
N ALA A 209 -30.77 24.04 -15.07
CA ALA A 209 -31.94 23.99 -15.95
C ALA A 209 -32.87 25.21 -15.77
N MET A 210 -32.86 25.80 -14.57
CA MET A 210 -33.58 27.04 -14.25
C MET A 210 -32.75 28.32 -14.52
N GLU A 211 -31.56 28.19 -15.11
CA GLU A 211 -30.64 29.30 -15.36
C GLU A 211 -30.32 30.13 -14.10
N TYR A 212 -30.27 29.48 -12.94
CA TYR A 212 -29.95 30.13 -11.67
C TYR A 212 -28.60 30.84 -11.76
N LYS A 213 -28.61 32.14 -11.52
CA LYS A 213 -27.42 32.98 -11.38
C LYS A 213 -27.29 33.38 -9.92
N ASP A 214 -26.08 33.23 -9.39
CA ASP A 214 -25.76 33.78 -8.08
C ASP A 214 -25.71 35.31 -8.17
N ALA A 215 -26.28 36.00 -7.19
CA ALA A 215 -26.27 37.45 -7.12
C ALA A 215 -24.91 38.02 -6.65
N LEU A 216 -24.00 37.14 -6.18
CA LEU A 216 -22.69 37.49 -5.64
C LEU A 216 -21.50 37.20 -6.59
N ALA A 217 -21.77 36.80 -7.84
CA ALA A 217 -20.76 36.51 -8.86
C ALA A 217 -20.65 37.63 -9.92
#